data_AF-I7BT93-F1
#
_entry.id   AF-I7BT93-F1
#
_cell.length_a   1.000
_cell.length_b   1.000
_cell.length_c   1.000
_cell.angle_alpha   90.00
_cell.angle_beta   90.00
_cell.angle_gamma   90.00
#
_symmetry.space_group_name_H-M   'P 1'
#
loop_
_entity.id
_entity.type
_entity.pdbx_description
1 polymer ?
#
loop_
_entity_poly.entity_id
_entity_poly.type
_entity_poly.pdbx_seq_one_letter_code
_entity_poly.pdbx_strand_id
1 'polypeptide(L)'
;MQVHVVGDDPVREAVVTALDDVDIGVREAEPAALTDARFAVVSDVAGSATFDRATEAARTGGTPWIAVEIGGVGGHPMPDVDAAITGFAPSTGCFDCLRARVASNVEERADGPQADRSEARFAGAVAGRECVRVLSGDERSIMGQVLEVPHARRRLLPVPGCECADGGRDRALDRDAASLTLDAAVDRAEGAIDDRVGPITSIGEIESFPAPYYLSTVADTAAYSDASAPRQAAGVATDWNAALMKAVGEGLERYCAGVYREADFVRASEDALENAVAPTAFVRPADAPADDGRDDRRWVPGEDLVTGETAHLPAAAVQFPQPGASPLPAITTGLGLGSSTVDALLSGLTEVIERDATMVAWYSTFDPLELSVETDAFDTLERRARSEGLSVTPLLVTQDIDVPVVAVAVHRDPDGLEGDGVGADDDAWPAFAVGSAAGLDAAAAATSALEEALQNWMELRHLGPAEADDAGGEIGEYASFPERARAFVDTERTVPAASVGPDPVPTGRDRLEALCSRTADVGLTPYAARLTTRDIDDLGFEAVRVLVPGAQPLFTDEPCFGERVRTVPTALGFEPRLERAFHPYP
;
A
#
# COMPACT_ATOMS: atom_id res chain seq x y z
N MET A 1 3.56 -4.30 45.34
CA MET A 1 4.25 -4.48 44.04
C MET A 1 5.52 -3.66 44.08
N GLN A 2 6.60 -4.03 43.38
CA GLN A 2 7.85 -3.27 43.38
C GLN A 2 8.23 -2.88 41.95
N VAL A 3 8.41 -1.58 41.69
CA VAL A 3 8.83 -1.02 40.39
C VAL A 3 10.33 -0.79 40.41
N HIS A 4 11.03 -1.27 39.39
CA HIS A 4 12.46 -1.00 39.22
C HIS A 4 12.63 0.36 38.54
N VAL A 5 13.51 1.22 39.05
CA VAL A 5 13.80 2.53 38.46
C VAL A 5 15.28 2.61 38.14
N VAL A 6 15.57 2.88 36.87
CA VAL A 6 16.91 3.09 36.33
C VAL A 6 16.99 4.53 35.85
N GLY A 7 17.88 5.33 36.42
CA GLY A 7 18.08 6.73 36.01
C GLY A 7 18.28 7.69 37.18
N ASP A 8 18.72 8.89 36.84
CA ASP A 8 19.13 9.91 37.79
C ASP A 8 18.05 10.98 38.05
N ASP A 9 18.33 11.85 39.03
CA ASP A 9 17.50 13.01 39.33
C ASP A 9 17.60 14.07 38.22
N PRO A 10 16.51 14.77 37.87
CA PRO A 10 15.26 14.89 38.63
C PRO A 10 14.14 13.91 38.25
N VAL A 11 14.35 13.04 37.25
CA VAL A 11 13.30 12.13 36.74
C VAL A 11 12.91 11.12 37.82
N ARG A 12 13.92 10.47 38.42
CA ARG A 12 13.75 9.47 39.48
C ARG A 12 12.95 10.01 40.68
N GLU A 13 13.35 11.16 41.24
CA GLU A 13 12.62 11.85 42.31
C GLU A 13 11.12 12.01 42.02
N ALA A 14 10.77 12.42 40.80
CA ALA A 14 9.37 12.64 40.41
C ALA A 14 8.59 11.32 40.29
N VAL A 15 9.20 10.27 39.72
CA VAL A 15 8.60 8.94 39.63
C VAL A 15 8.37 8.34 41.02
N VAL A 16 9.37 8.42 41.90
CA VAL A 16 9.27 7.94 43.30
C VAL A 16 8.11 8.63 44.02
N THR A 17 8.04 9.96 43.91
CA THR A 17 6.96 10.75 44.55
C THR A 17 5.58 10.28 44.09
N ALA A 18 5.39 10.06 42.79
CA ALA A 18 4.10 9.63 42.24
C ALA A 18 3.70 8.20 42.67
N LEU A 19 4.67 7.30 42.87
CA LEU A 19 4.44 5.92 43.27
C LEU A 19 4.22 5.76 44.78
N ASP A 20 4.88 6.60 45.59
CA ASP A 20 4.67 6.67 47.04
C ASP A 20 3.22 7.06 47.37
N ASP A 21 2.60 7.95 46.58
CA ASP A 21 1.19 8.37 46.75
C ASP A 21 0.17 7.23 46.60
N VAL A 22 0.57 6.09 46.04
CA VAL A 22 -0.28 4.90 45.83
C VAL A 22 0.27 3.63 46.48
N ASP A 23 1.15 3.77 47.47
CA ASP A 23 1.76 2.68 48.24
C ASP A 23 2.53 1.63 47.37
N ILE A 24 3.14 2.08 46.26
CA ILE A 24 3.94 1.23 45.36
C ILE A 24 5.43 1.44 45.64
N GLY A 25 6.10 0.39 46.11
CA GLY A 25 7.52 0.45 46.44
C GLY A 25 8.41 0.59 45.20
N VAL A 26 9.42 1.45 45.30
CA VAL A 26 10.44 1.63 44.27
C VAL A 26 11.74 0.91 44.65
N ARG A 27 12.41 0.33 43.66
CA ARG A 27 13.76 -0.24 43.78
C ARG A 27 14.67 0.40 42.76
N GLU A 28 15.77 0.99 43.23
CA GLU A 28 16.84 1.43 42.36
C GLU A 28 17.51 0.23 41.68
N ALA A 29 17.76 0.35 40.38
CA ALA A 29 18.20 -0.74 39.54
C ALA A 29 19.16 -0.27 38.45
N GLU A 30 19.94 -1.22 37.94
CA GLU A 30 20.70 -1.08 36.70
C GLU A 30 19.88 -1.67 35.55
N PRO A 31 20.12 -1.29 34.27
CA PRO A 31 19.38 -1.80 33.12
C PRO A 31 19.28 -3.33 33.06
N ALA A 32 20.36 -4.05 33.41
CA ALA A 32 20.40 -5.51 33.36
C ALA A 32 19.40 -6.19 34.33
N ALA A 33 18.98 -5.50 35.40
CA ALA A 33 18.04 -6.03 36.38
C ALA A 33 16.61 -6.14 35.84
N LEU A 34 16.31 -5.54 34.67
CA LEU A 34 15.00 -5.64 34.03
C LEU A 34 14.65 -7.08 33.66
N THR A 35 15.62 -7.97 33.48
CA THR A 35 15.42 -9.40 33.19
C THR A 35 14.51 -10.08 34.22
N ASP A 36 14.63 -9.73 35.50
CA ASP A 36 13.87 -10.33 36.60
C ASP A 36 12.78 -9.39 37.17
N ALA A 37 12.65 -8.19 36.60
CA ALA A 37 11.72 -7.19 37.08
C ALA A 37 10.27 -7.52 36.66
N ARG A 38 9.30 -7.09 37.47
CA ARG A 38 7.88 -7.16 37.09
C ARG A 38 7.41 -5.96 36.27
N PHE A 39 8.06 -4.83 36.51
CA PHE A 39 7.81 -3.56 35.82
C PHE A 39 9.02 -2.65 36.07
N ALA A 40 9.37 -1.83 35.08
CA ALA A 40 10.46 -0.87 35.21
C ALA A 40 10.14 0.51 34.62
N VAL A 41 10.81 1.54 35.13
CA VAL A 41 10.92 2.86 34.52
C VAL A 41 12.40 3.14 34.29
N VAL A 42 12.76 3.49 33.06
CA VAL A 42 14.15 3.76 32.68
C VAL A 42 14.22 5.16 32.08
N SER A 43 15.09 6.01 32.63
CA SER A 43 15.26 7.37 32.16
C SER A 43 16.71 7.69 31.86
N ASP A 44 16.95 8.32 30.72
CA ASP A 44 18.27 8.82 30.31
C ASP A 44 18.10 9.83 29.16
N VAL A 45 19.19 10.44 28.71
CA VAL A 45 19.20 11.33 27.53
C VAL A 45 19.09 10.54 26.23
N ALA A 46 18.54 11.17 25.18
CA ALA A 46 18.39 10.55 23.89
C ALA A 46 19.73 10.07 23.31
N GLY A 47 19.73 8.82 22.83
CA GLY A 47 20.92 8.15 22.28
C GLY A 47 21.81 7.47 23.34
N SER A 48 21.41 7.44 24.61
CA SER A 48 22.14 6.70 25.65
C SER A 48 22.05 5.18 25.47
N ALA A 49 23.19 4.49 25.67
CA ALA A 49 23.28 3.03 25.71
C ALA A 49 22.52 2.38 26.89
N THR A 50 21.96 3.19 27.80
CA THR A 50 21.04 2.71 28.85
C THR A 50 19.79 2.09 28.24
N PHE A 51 19.23 2.68 27.18
CA PHE A 51 18.03 2.15 26.52
C PHE A 51 18.30 0.84 25.78
N ASP A 52 19.48 0.69 25.15
CA ASP A 52 19.90 -0.56 24.50
C ASP A 52 19.96 -1.73 25.49
N ARG A 53 20.63 -1.50 26.63
CA ARG A 53 20.74 -2.52 27.68
C ARG A 53 19.38 -2.83 28.31
N ALA A 54 18.51 -1.83 28.45
CA ALA A 54 17.17 -1.99 28.99
C ALA A 54 16.27 -2.80 28.05
N THR A 55 16.26 -2.50 26.75
CA THR A 55 15.44 -3.23 25.76
C THR A 55 15.87 -4.69 25.64
N GLU A 56 17.17 -4.99 25.67
CA GLU A 56 17.68 -6.36 25.66
C GLU A 56 17.26 -7.16 26.91
N ALA A 57 17.46 -6.57 28.10
CA ALA A 57 17.08 -7.20 29.36
C ALA A 57 15.55 -7.39 29.48
N ALA A 58 14.78 -6.37 29.10
CA ALA A 58 13.32 -6.42 29.12
C ALA A 58 12.76 -7.50 28.17
N ARG A 59 13.31 -7.61 26.95
CA ARG A 59 12.95 -8.67 26.01
C ARG A 59 13.24 -10.05 26.60
N THR A 60 14.43 -10.24 27.18
CA THR A 60 14.83 -11.51 27.79
C THR A 60 13.90 -11.92 28.94
N GLY A 61 13.46 -10.95 29.76
CA GLY A 61 12.56 -11.19 30.90
C GLY A 61 11.06 -11.18 30.56
N GLY A 62 10.67 -10.74 29.36
CA GLY A 62 9.27 -10.42 29.05
C GLY A 62 8.72 -9.26 29.89
N THR A 63 9.60 -8.34 30.31
CA THR A 63 9.31 -7.31 31.31
C THR A 63 8.70 -6.06 30.66
N PRO A 64 7.47 -5.65 31.04
CA PRO A 64 6.94 -4.36 30.63
C PRO A 64 7.67 -3.20 31.31
N TRP A 65 7.89 -2.11 30.58
CA TRP A 65 8.63 -0.95 31.10
C TRP A 65 8.25 0.37 30.41
N ILE A 66 8.61 1.49 31.06
CA ILE A 66 8.46 2.84 30.52
C ILE A 66 9.84 3.43 30.28
N ALA A 67 10.12 3.88 29.05
CA ALA A 67 11.26 4.74 28.76
C ALA A 67 10.88 6.21 28.97
N VAL A 68 11.77 6.98 29.60
CA VAL A 68 11.71 8.43 29.70
C VAL A 68 12.98 8.98 29.06
N GLU A 69 12.88 9.32 27.78
CA GLU A 69 13.99 9.81 26.99
C GLU A 69 14.01 11.33 26.99
N ILE A 70 15.12 11.93 27.42
CA ILE A 70 15.26 13.38 27.55
C ILE A 70 15.90 13.97 26.29
N GLY A 71 15.28 15.01 25.72
CA GLY A 71 15.78 15.75 24.56
C GLY A 71 15.69 15.01 23.23
N GLY A 72 14.77 14.04 23.09
CA GLY A 72 14.59 13.27 21.85
C GLY A 72 13.55 12.15 21.94
N VAL A 73 13.44 11.40 20.83
CA VAL A 73 12.50 10.27 20.68
C VAL A 73 13.19 9.11 19.95
N GLY A 74 13.08 7.89 20.47
CA GLY A 74 13.64 6.69 19.87
C GLY A 74 15.17 6.70 19.71
N GLY A 75 15.91 7.42 20.55
CA GLY A 75 17.36 7.57 20.39
C GLY A 75 17.78 8.67 19.43
N HIS A 76 16.84 9.44 18.89
CA HIS A 76 17.10 10.56 17.99
C HIS A 76 16.89 11.89 18.72
N PRO A 77 17.94 12.71 18.90
CA PRO A 77 17.81 14.05 19.44
C PRO A 77 16.93 14.94 18.56
N MET A 78 16.01 15.67 19.17
CA MET A 78 15.05 16.53 18.47
C MET A 78 15.08 17.95 19.06
N PRO A 79 14.99 19.00 18.24
CA PRO A 79 15.03 20.38 18.72
C PRO A 79 13.77 20.78 19.49
N ASP A 80 12.61 20.22 19.12
CA ASP A 80 11.29 20.63 19.63
C ASP A 80 10.67 19.61 20.61
N VAL A 81 11.47 18.68 21.15
CA VAL A 81 11.00 17.65 22.09
C VAL A 81 11.82 17.69 23.37
N ASP A 82 11.19 18.15 24.45
CA ASP A 82 11.81 18.18 25.78
C ASP A 82 12.10 16.77 26.29
N ALA A 83 11.13 15.86 26.10
CA ALA A 83 11.24 14.45 26.46
C ALA A 83 10.17 13.58 25.79
N ALA A 84 10.44 12.29 25.66
CA ALA A 84 9.47 11.27 25.26
C ALA A 84 9.27 10.23 26.37
N ILE A 85 8.01 9.93 26.69
CA ILE A 85 7.61 8.86 27.61
C ILE A 85 6.98 7.75 26.77
N THR A 86 7.61 6.59 26.69
CA THR A 86 7.13 5.46 25.87
C THR A 86 6.91 4.21 26.70
N GLY A 87 5.75 3.57 26.57
CA GLY A 87 5.47 2.28 27.22
C GLY A 87 5.72 1.10 26.30
N PHE A 88 6.42 0.09 26.79
CA PHE A 88 6.72 -1.15 26.08
C PHE A 88 6.21 -2.35 26.86
N ALA A 89 5.59 -3.29 26.15
CA ALA A 89 5.21 -4.61 26.61
C ALA A 89 5.48 -5.63 25.49
N PRO A 90 5.56 -6.95 25.78
CA PRO A 90 5.92 -7.96 24.79
C PRO A 90 5.15 -7.88 23.46
N SER A 91 3.87 -7.48 23.48
CA SER A 91 3.03 -7.38 22.28
C SER A 91 2.93 -5.98 21.64
N THR A 92 3.59 -4.96 22.17
CA THR A 92 3.39 -3.56 21.73
C THR A 92 4.56 -2.97 20.94
N GLY A 93 5.62 -3.76 20.71
CA GLY A 93 6.90 -3.29 20.16
C GLY A 93 7.93 -2.98 21.25
N CYS A 94 9.19 -2.81 20.85
CA CYS A 94 10.32 -2.51 21.74
C CYS A 94 10.96 -1.15 21.41
N PHE A 95 12.00 -0.77 22.16
CA PHE A 95 12.72 0.48 21.91
C PHE A 95 13.35 0.54 20.51
N ASP A 96 13.81 -0.59 19.97
CA ASP A 96 14.35 -0.65 18.61
C ASP A 96 13.26 -0.42 17.54
N CYS A 97 12.02 -0.84 17.81
CA CYS A 97 10.88 -0.48 16.95
C CYS A 97 10.66 1.04 16.96
N LEU A 98 10.65 1.67 18.14
CA LEU A 98 10.51 3.12 18.24
C LEU A 98 11.62 3.84 17.47
N ARG A 99 12.88 3.44 17.70
CA ARG A 99 14.04 3.99 16.99
C ARG A 99 13.88 3.90 15.48
N ALA A 100 13.55 2.72 14.97
CA ALA A 100 13.37 2.51 13.54
C ALA A 100 12.22 3.36 12.95
N ARG A 101 11.08 3.46 13.66
CA ARG A 101 9.95 4.30 13.23
C ARG A 101 10.30 5.78 13.18
N VAL A 102 10.96 6.30 14.22
CA VAL A 102 11.41 7.69 14.24
C VAL A 102 12.44 7.94 13.15
N ALA A 103 13.41 7.03 12.96
CA ALA A 103 14.41 7.13 11.89
C ALA A 103 13.78 7.21 10.49
N SER A 104 12.62 6.58 10.29
CA SER A 104 11.91 6.51 9.00
C SER A 104 11.13 7.79 8.65
N ASN A 105 10.88 8.64 9.64
CA ASN A 105 10.07 9.85 9.50
C ASN A 105 10.82 11.14 9.86
N VAL A 106 12.02 11.05 10.44
CA VAL A 106 12.81 12.23 10.82
C VAL A 106 13.66 12.74 9.66
N GLU A 107 13.42 14.00 9.26
CA GLU A 107 14.25 14.69 8.27
C GLU A 107 15.41 15.46 8.91
N GLU A 108 15.16 16.11 10.05
CA GLU A 108 16.14 16.93 10.77
C GLU A 108 16.35 16.43 12.20
N ARG A 109 17.62 16.34 12.63
CA ARG A 109 18.02 15.91 13.97
C ARG A 109 18.82 17.03 14.64
N ALA A 110 18.63 17.20 15.94
CA ALA A 110 19.50 18.07 16.71
C ALA A 110 20.91 17.46 16.86
N ASP A 111 21.93 18.31 17.04
CA ASP A 111 23.33 17.88 17.26
C ASP A 111 23.50 17.01 18.52
N GLY A 112 22.57 17.14 19.47
CA GLY A 112 22.54 16.37 20.70
C GLY A 112 21.28 16.67 21.51
N PRO A 113 20.98 15.84 22.52
CA PRO A 113 19.79 16.02 23.35
C PRO A 113 19.88 17.31 24.15
N GLN A 114 18.80 18.08 24.16
CA GLN A 114 18.67 19.30 24.96
C GLN A 114 17.40 19.22 25.78
N ALA A 115 17.54 19.42 27.09
CA ALA A 115 16.42 19.69 27.98
C ALA A 115 16.95 20.36 29.26
N ASP A 116 16.15 21.22 29.86
CA ASP A 116 16.43 21.79 31.16
C ASP A 116 16.00 20.86 32.31
N ARG A 117 16.40 21.22 33.53
CA ARG A 117 16.11 20.41 34.72
C ARG A 117 14.62 20.42 35.09
N SER A 118 13.87 21.46 34.71
CA SER A 118 12.42 21.56 34.92
C SER A 118 11.67 20.61 34.01
N GLU A 119 12.04 20.57 32.74
CA GLU A 119 11.51 19.70 31.68
C GLU A 119 11.72 18.23 32.04
N ALA A 120 12.95 17.85 32.41
CA ALA A 120 13.24 16.50 32.88
C ALA A 120 12.41 16.11 34.13
N ARG A 121 12.22 17.04 35.07
CA ARG A 121 11.36 16.80 36.25
C ARG A 121 9.90 16.62 35.85
N PHE A 122 9.40 17.39 34.90
CA PHE A 122 8.04 17.28 34.38
C PHE A 122 7.83 15.94 33.67
N ALA A 123 8.77 15.52 32.82
CA ALA A 123 8.77 14.22 32.17
C ALA A 123 8.70 13.06 33.18
N GLY A 124 9.47 13.15 34.28
CA GLY A 124 9.39 12.17 35.38
C GLY A 124 8.03 12.13 36.08
N ALA A 125 7.39 13.29 36.29
CA ALA A 125 6.04 13.35 36.89
C ALA A 125 4.98 12.73 35.96
N VAL A 126 5.10 12.97 34.65
CA VAL A 126 4.27 12.35 33.61
C VAL A 126 4.47 10.84 33.60
N ALA A 127 5.72 10.36 33.59
CA ALA A 127 6.05 8.94 33.63
C ALA A 127 5.54 8.25 34.91
N GLY A 128 5.66 8.90 36.06
CA GLY A 128 5.10 8.42 37.33
C GLY A 128 3.59 8.23 37.25
N ARG A 129 2.85 9.21 36.69
CA ARG A 129 1.40 9.11 36.47
C ARG A 129 1.04 7.97 35.51
N GLU A 130 1.76 7.84 34.40
CA GLU A 130 1.51 6.75 33.45
C GLU A 130 1.82 5.37 34.07
N CYS A 131 2.86 5.27 34.90
CA CYS A 131 3.15 4.06 35.68
C CYS A 131 1.96 3.68 36.57
N VAL A 132 1.38 4.64 37.31
CA VAL A 132 0.18 4.40 38.13
C VAL A 132 -1.00 3.91 37.27
N ARG A 133 -1.22 4.50 36.09
CA ARG A 133 -2.27 4.09 35.14
C ARG A 133 -2.11 2.66 34.65
N VAL A 134 -0.88 2.26 34.33
CA VAL A 134 -0.58 0.88 33.93
C VAL A 134 -0.91 -0.08 35.08
N LEU A 135 -0.46 0.24 36.29
CA LEU A 135 -0.62 -0.62 37.46
C LEU A 135 -2.08 -0.71 37.96
N SER A 136 -2.91 0.29 37.66
CA SER A 136 -4.35 0.26 37.92
C SER A 136 -5.17 -0.43 36.82
N GLY A 137 -4.55 -0.79 35.69
CA GLY A 137 -5.24 -1.40 34.55
C GLY A 137 -6.08 -0.42 33.73
N ASP A 138 -5.72 0.87 33.67
CA ASP A 138 -6.39 1.84 32.81
C ASP A 138 -6.15 1.47 31.33
N GLU A 139 -7.23 1.31 30.56
CA GLU A 139 -7.17 0.99 29.13
C GLU A 139 -6.44 2.08 28.31
N ARG A 140 -6.35 3.32 28.85
CA ARG A 140 -5.60 4.43 28.25
C ARG A 140 -4.15 4.52 28.75
N SER A 141 -3.58 3.43 29.25
CA SER A 141 -2.19 3.39 29.68
C SER A 141 -1.20 3.67 28.55
N ILE A 142 0.05 4.00 28.90
CA ILE A 142 1.12 4.32 27.94
C ILE A 142 1.68 3.10 27.18
N MET A 143 1.25 1.87 27.48
CA MET A 143 1.77 0.68 26.81
C MET A 143 1.44 0.70 25.31
N GLY A 144 2.47 0.60 24.46
CA GLY A 144 2.33 0.75 23.00
C GLY A 144 2.08 2.18 22.53
N GLN A 145 2.42 3.17 23.37
CA GLN A 145 2.19 4.58 23.10
C GLN A 145 3.44 5.39 23.39
N VAL A 146 3.63 6.46 22.63
CA VAL A 146 4.67 7.49 22.83
C VAL A 146 3.97 8.76 23.23
N LEU A 147 4.42 9.38 24.32
CA LEU A 147 3.98 10.71 24.74
C LEU A 147 5.18 11.66 24.64
N GLU A 148 5.16 12.52 23.64
CA GLU A 148 6.11 13.62 23.49
C GLU A 148 5.65 14.79 24.35
N VAL A 149 6.52 15.18 25.27
CA VAL A 149 6.36 16.43 26.02
C VAL A 149 6.86 17.56 25.13
N PRO A 150 6.07 18.63 24.93
CA PRO A 150 4.84 18.94 25.68
C PRO A 150 3.49 18.52 25.03
N HIS A 151 3.43 18.05 23.77
CA HIS A 151 2.21 18.21 22.95
C HIS A 151 1.61 16.98 22.24
N ALA A 152 2.27 15.81 22.17
CA ALA A 152 1.77 14.73 21.31
C ALA A 152 1.65 13.37 22.03
N ARG A 153 0.58 12.63 21.74
CA ARG A 153 0.43 11.22 22.10
C ARG A 153 0.20 10.41 20.83
N ARG A 154 1.00 9.37 20.63
CA ARG A 154 1.10 8.60 19.39
C ARG A 154 1.01 7.11 19.67
N ARG A 155 0.46 6.33 18.74
CA ARG A 155 0.46 4.85 18.79
C ARG A 155 1.74 4.33 18.17
N LEU A 156 2.48 3.49 18.91
CA LEU A 156 3.65 2.80 18.36
C LEU A 156 3.20 1.49 17.72
N LEU A 157 3.48 1.33 16.42
CA LEU A 157 3.28 0.06 15.72
C LEU A 157 4.59 -0.73 15.64
N PRO A 158 4.59 -2.04 15.96
CA PRO A 158 5.79 -2.83 16.09
C PRO A 158 6.44 -3.10 14.72
N VAL A 159 7.70 -2.73 14.55
CA VAL A 159 8.39 -2.76 13.24
C VAL A 159 8.57 -4.18 12.69
N PRO A 160 8.24 -4.47 11.42
CA PRO A 160 8.42 -5.80 10.82
C PRO A 160 9.88 -6.27 10.86
N GLY A 161 10.10 -7.57 11.13
CA GLY A 161 11.45 -8.15 11.18
C GLY A 161 12.30 -7.74 12.39
N CYS A 162 11.75 -6.98 13.34
CA CYS A 162 12.44 -6.66 14.59
C CYS A 162 12.58 -7.92 15.47
N GLU A 163 13.69 -8.03 16.21
CA GLU A 163 13.98 -9.16 17.10
C GLU A 163 13.01 -9.32 18.29
N CYS A 164 12.10 -8.36 18.50
CA CYS A 164 11.03 -8.48 19.48
C CYS A 164 9.79 -9.20 18.91
N ALA A 165 9.79 -9.58 17.63
CA ALA A 165 8.73 -10.40 17.06
C ALA A 165 8.80 -11.84 17.57
N ASP A 166 7.65 -12.38 17.96
CA ASP A 166 7.50 -13.79 18.27
C ASP A 166 7.33 -14.59 16.96
N GLY A 167 8.42 -15.22 16.49
CA GLY A 167 8.39 -16.10 15.32
C GLY A 167 8.63 -15.40 13.97
N GLY A 168 8.46 -16.17 12.89
CA GLY A 168 8.61 -15.68 11.52
C GLY A 168 7.34 -15.00 11.00
N ARG A 169 7.44 -14.35 9.83
CA ARG A 169 6.28 -13.75 9.15
C ARG A 169 5.29 -14.83 8.74
N ASP A 170 4.03 -14.66 9.12
CA ASP A 170 2.95 -15.53 8.68
C ASP A 170 2.65 -15.29 7.19
N ARG A 171 2.71 -16.36 6.40
CA ARG A 171 2.52 -16.35 4.95
C ARG A 171 1.23 -17.06 4.51
N ALA A 172 0.42 -17.55 5.45
CA ALA A 172 -0.79 -18.31 5.14
C ALA A 172 -1.93 -17.41 4.66
N LEU A 173 -2.66 -17.85 3.63
CA LEU A 173 -3.88 -17.19 3.15
C LEU A 173 -5.09 -17.89 3.78
N ASP A 174 -5.68 -17.30 4.83
CA ASP A 174 -6.79 -17.91 5.57
C ASP A 174 -8.15 -17.86 4.84
N ARG A 175 -8.20 -17.12 3.72
CA ARG A 175 -9.39 -16.83 2.91
C ARG A 175 -10.54 -16.23 3.73
N ASP A 176 -10.26 -15.50 4.80
CA ASP A 176 -11.29 -14.74 5.50
C ASP A 176 -11.97 -13.75 4.56
N ALA A 177 -13.28 -13.57 4.73
CA ALA A 177 -14.12 -12.72 3.89
C ALA A 177 -14.93 -11.71 4.71
N ALA A 178 -14.57 -11.51 5.98
CA ALA A 178 -15.24 -10.54 6.83
C ALA A 178 -14.73 -9.13 6.53
N SER A 179 -15.34 -8.48 5.54
CA SER A 179 -15.01 -7.09 5.17
C SER A 179 -15.46 -6.10 6.24
N LEU A 180 -14.70 -5.03 6.43
CA LEU A 180 -15.10 -3.89 7.24
C LEU A 180 -16.05 -2.97 6.45
N THR A 181 -16.85 -2.20 7.18
CA THR A 181 -17.51 -1.03 6.59
C THR A 181 -16.46 0.04 6.29
N LEU A 182 -16.77 0.95 5.35
CA LEU A 182 -15.86 2.05 5.00
C LEU A 182 -15.44 2.87 6.24
N ASP A 183 -16.40 3.26 7.08
CA ASP A 183 -16.08 4.03 8.31
C ASP A 183 -15.15 3.26 9.25
N ALA A 184 -15.37 1.95 9.42
CA ALA A 184 -14.51 1.13 10.27
C ALA A 184 -13.12 0.91 9.65
N ALA A 185 -13.01 0.87 8.32
CA ALA A 185 -11.74 0.82 7.63
C ALA A 185 -10.98 2.15 7.81
N VAL A 186 -11.64 3.29 7.63
CA VAL A 186 -11.05 4.62 7.87
C VAL A 186 -10.56 4.78 9.30
N ASP A 187 -11.39 4.43 10.30
CA ASP A 187 -11.02 4.49 11.72
C ASP A 187 -9.74 3.67 12.01
N ARG A 188 -9.56 2.53 11.34
CA ARG A 188 -8.35 1.70 11.48
C ARG A 188 -7.17 2.29 10.71
N ALA A 189 -7.40 2.81 9.51
CA ALA A 189 -6.39 3.44 8.67
C ALA A 189 -5.77 4.68 9.32
N GLU A 190 -6.54 5.46 10.09
CA GLU A 190 -6.02 6.57 10.90
C GLU A 190 -4.92 6.12 11.86
N GLY A 191 -4.99 4.88 12.36
CA GLY A 191 -3.96 4.29 13.21
C GLY A 191 -2.61 4.06 12.52
N ALA A 192 -2.55 4.17 11.19
CA ALA A 192 -1.34 4.06 10.37
C ALA A 192 -0.67 5.42 10.09
N ILE A 193 -1.39 6.53 10.32
CA ILE A 193 -0.99 7.86 9.90
C ILE A 193 -0.38 8.61 11.08
N ASP A 194 0.93 8.82 11.05
CA ASP A 194 1.62 9.61 12.05
C ASP A 194 2.99 10.08 11.51
N ASP A 195 3.24 11.38 11.61
CA ASP A 195 4.44 12.06 11.09
C ASP A 195 5.73 11.73 11.84
N ARG A 196 5.67 10.96 12.92
CA ARG A 196 6.82 10.54 13.71
C ARG A 196 7.00 9.02 13.71
N VAL A 197 5.92 8.27 13.88
CA VAL A 197 5.97 6.82 14.13
C VAL A 197 5.08 5.99 13.20
N GLY A 198 4.37 6.61 12.27
CA GLY A 198 3.46 5.92 11.35
C GLY A 198 4.19 5.26 10.18
N PRO A 199 3.65 4.15 9.61
CA PRO A 199 4.02 3.70 8.26
C PRO A 199 3.59 4.70 7.18
N ILE A 200 2.54 5.48 7.42
CA ILE A 200 2.14 6.62 6.57
C ILE A 200 2.50 7.90 7.32
N THR A 201 3.43 8.67 6.76
CA THR A 201 3.93 9.92 7.34
C THR A 201 2.86 11.02 7.29
N SER A 202 2.16 11.13 6.16
CA SER A 202 1.17 12.19 5.95
C SER A 202 0.11 11.78 4.94
N ILE A 203 -1.01 12.47 5.01
CA ILE A 203 -2.08 12.44 4.02
C ILE A 203 -2.59 13.86 3.79
N GLY A 204 -2.85 14.22 2.54
CA GLY A 204 -3.34 15.53 2.16
C GLY A 204 -4.39 15.45 1.07
N GLU A 205 -5.46 16.24 1.22
CA GLU A 205 -6.41 16.49 0.14
C GLU A 205 -5.77 17.45 -0.86
N ILE A 206 -5.54 16.98 -2.08
CA ILE A 206 -4.94 17.78 -3.16
C ILE A 206 -6.03 18.55 -3.89
N GLU A 207 -7.14 17.88 -4.16
CA GLU A 207 -8.27 18.47 -4.85
C GLU A 207 -9.59 17.82 -4.42
N SER A 208 -10.68 18.59 -4.46
CA SER A 208 -12.02 18.12 -4.06
C SER A 208 -13.01 18.03 -5.24
N PHE A 209 -12.62 18.57 -6.40
CA PHE A 209 -13.50 18.69 -7.57
C PHE A 209 -12.70 18.44 -8.86
N PRO A 210 -13.19 17.59 -9.78
CA PRO A 210 -14.51 16.95 -9.83
C PRO A 210 -14.71 15.78 -8.84
N ALA A 211 -13.66 15.27 -8.22
CA ALA A 211 -13.74 14.24 -7.19
C ALA A 211 -12.74 14.51 -6.06
N PRO A 212 -13.06 14.15 -4.80
CA PRO A 212 -12.07 14.05 -3.73
C PRO A 212 -10.85 13.24 -4.15
N TYR A 213 -9.68 13.87 -4.06
CA TYR A 213 -8.39 13.32 -4.45
C TYR A 213 -7.38 13.57 -3.33
N TYR A 214 -6.84 12.48 -2.79
CA TYR A 214 -5.89 12.47 -1.70
C TYR A 214 -4.55 11.90 -2.16
N LEU A 215 -3.47 12.48 -1.64
CA LEU A 215 -2.13 11.89 -1.68
C LEU A 215 -1.71 11.47 -0.28
N SER A 216 -1.13 10.28 -0.17
CA SER A 216 -0.48 9.79 1.04
C SER A 216 1.02 9.63 0.81
N THR A 217 1.80 9.89 1.86
CA THR A 217 3.25 9.69 1.87
C THR A 217 3.61 8.54 2.81
N VAL A 218 4.20 7.48 2.27
CA VAL A 218 4.76 6.35 3.02
C VAL A 218 6.11 6.76 3.64
N ALA A 219 6.34 6.31 4.87
CA ALA A 219 7.59 6.51 5.59
C ALA A 219 8.77 5.80 4.88
N ASP A 220 10.00 6.29 5.08
CA ASP A 220 11.18 5.64 4.50
C ASP A 220 11.49 4.33 5.23
N THR A 221 11.32 3.20 4.54
CA THR A 221 11.48 1.86 5.12
C THR A 221 12.92 1.38 5.23
N ALA A 222 13.91 2.16 4.76
CA ALA A 222 15.32 1.75 4.75
C ALA A 222 15.90 1.42 6.13
N ALA A 223 15.30 1.93 7.21
CA ALA A 223 15.73 1.64 8.58
C ALA A 223 15.51 0.18 8.99
N TYR A 224 14.60 -0.56 8.33
CA TYR A 224 14.23 -1.92 8.72
C TYR A 224 13.86 -2.86 7.57
N SER A 225 14.00 -2.42 6.33
CA SER A 225 13.86 -3.23 5.12
C SER A 225 15.15 -3.21 4.32
N ASP A 226 15.38 -4.25 3.50
CA ASP A 226 16.51 -4.28 2.56
C ASP A 226 16.20 -3.49 1.26
N ALA A 227 14.99 -2.93 1.15
CA ALA A 227 14.55 -2.02 0.11
C ALA A 227 13.75 -0.84 0.69
N SER A 228 13.69 0.27 -0.05
CA SER A 228 12.79 1.39 0.27
C SER A 228 11.48 1.24 -0.49
N ALA A 229 10.37 1.16 0.23
CA ALA A 229 9.04 1.16 -0.36
C ALA A 229 8.81 2.46 -1.16
N PRO A 230 8.07 2.42 -2.27
CA PRO A 230 7.66 3.64 -2.97
C PRO A 230 6.88 4.55 -2.02
N ARG A 231 7.20 5.85 -2.06
CA ARG A 231 6.77 6.77 -1.02
C ARG A 231 5.48 7.51 -1.30
N GLN A 232 5.07 7.66 -2.54
CA GLN A 232 3.85 8.38 -2.89
C GLN A 232 2.75 7.39 -3.20
N ALA A 233 1.51 7.70 -2.81
CA ALA A 233 0.31 6.98 -3.20
C ALA A 233 -0.90 7.90 -3.28
N ALA A 234 -1.88 7.48 -4.05
CA ALA A 234 -3.01 8.29 -4.44
C ALA A 234 -4.34 7.60 -4.16
N GLY A 235 -5.40 8.40 -4.02
CA GLY A 235 -6.74 7.87 -3.87
C GLY A 235 -7.78 8.87 -4.31
N VAL A 236 -8.64 8.41 -5.22
CA VAL A 236 -9.76 9.15 -5.75
C VAL A 236 -11.05 8.38 -5.56
N ALA A 237 -12.10 9.07 -5.13
CA ALA A 237 -13.44 8.51 -5.11
C ALA A 237 -14.50 9.59 -5.17
N THR A 238 -15.74 9.20 -5.42
CA THR A 238 -16.92 10.07 -5.27
C THR A 238 -17.09 10.65 -3.86
N ASP A 239 -16.58 9.95 -2.84
CA ASP A 239 -16.70 10.23 -1.41
C ASP A 239 -15.33 10.46 -0.75
N TRP A 240 -15.26 11.35 0.26
CA TRP A 240 -14.01 11.73 0.93
C TRP A 240 -13.40 10.58 1.74
N ASN A 241 -14.21 9.81 2.47
CA ASN A 241 -13.72 8.68 3.26
C ASN A 241 -13.20 7.58 2.33
N ALA A 242 -13.88 7.33 1.21
CA ALA A 242 -13.43 6.38 0.20
C ALA A 242 -12.11 6.82 -0.47
N ALA A 243 -11.98 8.10 -0.82
CA ALA A 243 -10.75 8.65 -1.40
C ALA A 243 -9.57 8.57 -0.43
N LEU A 244 -9.80 8.95 0.84
CA LEU A 244 -8.81 8.81 1.92
C LEU A 244 -8.40 7.35 2.09
N MET A 245 -9.35 6.42 2.17
CA MET A 245 -9.06 5.00 2.34
C MET A 245 -8.30 4.42 1.14
N LYS A 246 -8.61 4.83 -0.10
CA LYS A 246 -7.81 4.44 -1.27
C LYS A 246 -6.38 4.95 -1.18
N ALA A 247 -6.19 6.23 -0.82
CA ALA A 247 -4.86 6.84 -0.73
C ALA A 247 -3.99 6.18 0.36
N VAL A 248 -4.56 5.96 1.55
CA VAL A 248 -3.86 5.23 2.61
C VAL A 248 -3.66 3.78 2.21
N GLY A 249 -4.68 3.14 1.62
CA GLY A 249 -4.68 1.74 1.26
C GLY A 249 -3.58 1.40 0.26
N GLU A 250 -3.45 2.18 -0.81
CA GLU A 250 -2.38 2.07 -1.80
C GLU A 250 -1.00 2.31 -1.16
N GLY A 251 -0.89 3.25 -0.21
CA GLY A 251 0.32 3.46 0.57
C GLY A 251 0.71 2.25 1.43
N LEU A 252 -0.26 1.63 2.11
CA LEU A 252 -0.03 0.44 2.94
C LEU A 252 0.24 -0.82 2.11
N GLU A 253 -0.34 -0.91 0.93
CA GLU A 253 -0.05 -1.94 -0.05
C GLU A 253 1.42 -1.88 -0.50
N ARG A 254 1.87 -0.69 -0.93
CA ARG A 254 3.28 -0.42 -1.30
C ARG A 254 4.23 -0.65 -0.13
N TYR A 255 3.84 -0.22 1.07
CA TYR A 255 4.57 -0.51 2.30
C TYR A 255 4.78 -2.02 2.50
N CYS A 256 3.72 -2.81 2.42
CA CYS A 256 3.77 -4.27 2.61
C CYS A 256 4.63 -4.98 1.55
N ALA A 257 4.59 -4.49 0.32
CA ALA A 257 5.38 -5.00 -0.81
C ALA A 257 6.86 -4.59 -0.76
N GLY A 258 7.18 -3.45 -0.13
CA GLY A 258 8.54 -2.91 -0.02
C GLY A 258 9.25 -3.27 1.29
N VAL A 259 8.52 -3.81 2.28
CA VAL A 259 9.08 -4.24 3.58
C VAL A 259 9.37 -5.74 3.57
N TYR A 260 10.65 -6.06 3.32
CA TYR A 260 11.16 -7.43 3.33
C TYR A 260 12.64 -7.49 3.73
N ARG A 261 13.07 -8.68 4.16
CA ARG A 261 14.48 -9.03 4.28
C ARG A 261 14.83 -10.06 3.22
N GLU A 262 15.92 -9.81 2.51
CA GLU A 262 16.47 -10.72 1.52
C GLU A 262 16.84 -12.09 2.08
N ALA A 263 17.18 -12.12 3.38
CA ALA A 263 17.50 -13.34 4.11
C ALA A 263 16.28 -14.24 4.36
N ASP A 264 15.05 -13.70 4.24
CA ASP A 264 13.81 -14.45 4.46
C ASP A 264 13.38 -15.24 3.23
N PHE A 265 13.98 -14.98 2.06
CA PHE A 265 13.63 -15.68 0.83
C PHE A 265 14.26 -17.08 0.79
N VAL A 266 13.49 -18.03 0.26
CA VAL A 266 14.03 -19.35 -0.10
C VAL A 266 15.00 -19.16 -1.26
N ARG A 267 16.22 -19.67 -1.13
CA ARG A 267 17.23 -19.65 -2.19
C ARG A 267 17.43 -21.05 -2.76
N ALA A 268 17.00 -21.24 -4.00
CA ALA A 268 17.15 -22.48 -4.74
C ALA A 268 17.09 -22.23 -6.26
N SER A 269 17.59 -23.20 -7.04
CA SER A 269 17.24 -23.32 -8.46
C SER A 269 15.79 -23.78 -8.64
N GLU A 270 15.21 -23.54 -9.81
CA GLU A 270 13.81 -23.90 -10.11
C GLU A 270 13.59 -25.41 -10.00
N ASP A 271 14.53 -26.22 -10.50
CA ASP A 271 14.45 -27.68 -10.51
C ASP A 271 14.60 -28.34 -9.11
N ALA A 272 15.01 -27.56 -8.12
CA ALA A 272 15.16 -28.01 -6.73
C ALA A 272 13.89 -27.79 -5.90
N LEU A 273 12.88 -27.10 -6.43
CA LEU A 273 11.64 -26.76 -5.74
C LEU A 273 10.44 -27.50 -6.35
N GLU A 274 9.55 -27.99 -5.49
CA GLU A 274 8.24 -28.48 -5.91
C GLU A 274 7.31 -27.29 -6.20
N ASN A 275 6.51 -27.39 -7.26
CA ASN A 275 5.55 -26.37 -7.69
C ASN A 275 6.16 -24.96 -7.83
N ALA A 276 7.38 -24.87 -8.37
CA ALA A 276 7.98 -23.60 -8.70
C ALA A 276 7.32 -22.98 -9.94
N VAL A 277 6.91 -21.72 -9.83
CA VAL A 277 6.40 -20.96 -10.98
C VAL A 277 7.58 -20.32 -11.69
N ALA A 278 7.94 -20.87 -12.85
CA ALA A 278 9.07 -20.41 -13.64
C ALA A 278 8.95 -18.91 -13.99
N PRO A 279 10.00 -18.08 -13.83
CA PRO A 279 10.02 -16.72 -14.34
C PRO A 279 9.73 -16.63 -15.84
N THR A 280 10.06 -17.68 -16.60
CA THR A 280 9.79 -17.78 -18.04
C THR A 280 8.30 -17.95 -18.39
N ALA A 281 7.45 -18.30 -17.42
CA ALA A 281 6.00 -18.34 -17.58
C ALA A 281 5.36 -16.94 -17.56
N PHE A 282 6.08 -15.92 -17.10
CA PHE A 282 5.65 -14.53 -17.15
C PHE A 282 6.05 -13.88 -18.46
N VAL A 283 5.33 -12.82 -18.83
CA VAL A 283 5.71 -11.96 -19.94
C VAL A 283 6.99 -11.19 -19.58
N ARG A 284 7.98 -11.24 -20.47
CA ARG A 284 9.32 -10.67 -20.27
C ARG A 284 9.75 -9.86 -21.49
N PRO A 285 10.63 -8.85 -21.31
CA PRO A 285 11.21 -8.12 -22.43
C PRO A 285 11.78 -9.06 -23.49
N ALA A 286 11.70 -8.67 -24.76
CA ALA A 286 12.11 -9.55 -25.87
C ALA A 286 13.61 -9.90 -25.85
N ASP A 287 14.42 -9.06 -25.23
CA ASP A 287 15.86 -9.23 -25.04
C ASP A 287 16.23 -9.90 -23.70
N ALA A 288 15.23 -10.28 -22.89
CA ALA A 288 15.46 -10.97 -21.63
C ALA A 288 16.32 -12.23 -21.85
N PRO A 289 17.34 -12.47 -21.01
CA PRO A 289 18.21 -13.63 -21.17
C PRO A 289 17.44 -14.95 -21.21
N ALA A 290 17.94 -15.88 -22.01
CA ALA A 290 17.51 -17.27 -21.94
C ALA A 290 17.76 -17.80 -20.53
N ASP A 291 16.79 -18.54 -20.00
CA ASP A 291 16.77 -18.99 -18.62
C ASP A 291 16.42 -20.47 -18.62
N ASP A 292 17.37 -21.30 -18.19
CA ASP A 292 17.22 -22.75 -18.14
C ASP A 292 16.84 -23.27 -16.74
N GLY A 293 16.52 -22.36 -15.81
CA GLY A 293 16.04 -22.66 -14.46
C GLY A 293 17.12 -23.16 -13.49
N ARG A 294 18.39 -23.26 -13.92
CA ARG A 294 19.48 -23.82 -13.10
C ARG A 294 20.14 -22.83 -12.16
N ASP A 295 19.98 -21.53 -12.43
CA ASP A 295 20.54 -20.49 -11.58
C ASP A 295 19.79 -20.39 -10.25
N ASP A 296 20.55 -20.15 -9.19
CA ASP A 296 20.00 -19.94 -7.85
C ASP A 296 19.23 -18.63 -7.78
N ARG A 297 18.02 -18.67 -7.23
CA ARG A 297 17.04 -17.57 -7.25
C ARG A 297 16.34 -17.44 -5.92
N ARG A 298 15.69 -16.30 -5.72
CA ARG A 298 14.91 -15.98 -4.53
C ARG A 298 13.44 -16.33 -4.77
N TRP A 299 12.86 -17.07 -3.83
CA TRP A 299 11.49 -17.53 -3.90
C TRP A 299 10.71 -17.13 -2.64
N VAL A 300 9.44 -16.83 -2.83
CA VAL A 300 8.47 -16.55 -1.78
C VAL A 300 7.42 -17.66 -1.80
N PRO A 301 7.06 -18.25 -0.64
CA PRO A 301 5.94 -19.18 -0.56
C PRO A 301 4.63 -18.49 -0.98
N GLY A 302 3.84 -19.18 -1.79
CA GLY A 302 2.52 -18.75 -2.22
C GLY A 302 1.58 -19.93 -2.39
N GLU A 303 0.44 -19.66 -3.01
CA GLU A 303 -0.65 -20.62 -3.20
C GLU A 303 -1.19 -20.50 -4.62
N ASP A 304 -1.50 -21.63 -5.26
CA ASP A 304 -2.40 -21.68 -6.42
C ASP A 304 -3.83 -21.43 -5.93
N LEU A 305 -4.44 -20.34 -6.39
CA LEU A 305 -5.74 -19.92 -5.85
C LEU A 305 -6.90 -20.82 -6.23
N VAL A 306 -6.74 -21.67 -7.25
CA VAL A 306 -7.75 -22.62 -7.74
C VAL A 306 -7.69 -23.92 -6.93
N THR A 307 -6.48 -24.44 -6.71
CA THR A 307 -6.28 -25.76 -6.08
C THR A 307 -6.03 -25.67 -4.58
N GLY A 308 -5.57 -24.51 -4.09
CA GLY A 308 -5.08 -24.32 -2.73
C GLY A 308 -3.71 -24.96 -2.46
N GLU A 309 -3.04 -25.48 -3.49
CA GLU A 309 -1.73 -26.09 -3.34
C GLU A 309 -0.63 -25.04 -3.14
N THR A 310 0.35 -25.37 -2.31
CA THR A 310 1.52 -24.51 -2.09
C THR A 310 2.36 -24.41 -3.35
N ALA A 311 2.83 -23.20 -3.66
CA ALA A 311 3.70 -22.90 -4.78
C ALA A 311 4.91 -22.05 -4.34
N HIS A 312 5.97 -22.08 -5.13
CA HIS A 312 7.12 -21.19 -4.96
C HIS A 312 7.09 -20.13 -6.05
N LEU A 313 6.90 -18.87 -5.64
CA LEU A 313 6.77 -17.73 -6.55
C LEU A 313 8.09 -16.95 -6.60
N PRO A 314 8.55 -16.47 -7.78
CA PRO A 314 9.76 -15.67 -7.87
C PRO A 314 9.64 -14.42 -7.00
N ALA A 315 10.60 -14.17 -6.11
CA ALA A 315 10.55 -13.02 -5.20
C ALA A 315 10.51 -11.67 -5.97
N ALA A 316 11.13 -11.62 -7.15
CA ALA A 316 11.07 -10.46 -8.05
C ALA A 316 9.71 -10.27 -8.73
N ALA A 317 8.84 -11.27 -8.77
CA ALA A 317 7.45 -11.09 -9.18
C ALA A 317 6.57 -10.65 -8.01
N VAL A 318 6.96 -11.01 -6.77
CA VAL A 318 6.14 -10.83 -5.56
C VAL A 318 6.36 -9.48 -4.87
N GLN A 319 7.62 -9.06 -4.72
CA GLN A 319 7.99 -7.88 -3.95
C GLN A 319 8.15 -6.65 -4.86
N PHE A 320 7.90 -5.46 -4.29
CA PHE A 320 8.08 -4.18 -4.98
C PHE A 320 8.64 -3.13 -4.01
N PRO A 321 9.88 -2.63 -4.21
CA PRO A 321 10.76 -2.87 -5.35
C PRO A 321 11.32 -4.30 -5.43
N GLN A 322 11.63 -4.75 -6.64
CA GLN A 322 12.11 -6.11 -6.88
C GLN A 322 13.46 -6.38 -6.17
N PRO A 323 13.62 -7.53 -5.49
CA PRO A 323 14.90 -7.91 -4.90
C PRO A 323 15.91 -8.36 -5.96
N GLY A 324 16.98 -7.58 -6.12
CA GLY A 324 18.06 -7.88 -7.06
C GLY A 324 17.67 -7.69 -8.53
N ALA A 325 18.57 -8.07 -9.43
CA ALA A 325 18.31 -8.00 -10.88
C ALA A 325 17.33 -9.11 -11.30
N SER A 326 16.36 -8.76 -12.14
CA SER A 326 15.32 -9.67 -12.61
C SER A 326 15.03 -9.43 -14.10
N PRO A 327 14.76 -10.48 -14.89
CA PRO A 327 14.25 -10.34 -16.25
C PRO A 327 12.73 -10.06 -16.29
N LEU A 328 12.07 -10.01 -15.13
CA LEU A 328 10.64 -9.71 -15.03
C LEU A 328 10.42 -8.19 -14.93
N PRO A 329 9.39 -7.64 -15.59
CA PRO A 329 9.02 -6.23 -15.42
C PRO A 329 8.80 -5.87 -13.93
N ALA A 330 9.33 -4.72 -13.52
CA ALA A 330 9.13 -4.18 -12.17
C ALA A 330 7.82 -3.39 -12.11
N ILE A 331 6.71 -4.10 -11.87
CA ILE A 331 5.35 -3.53 -11.88
C ILE A 331 4.62 -3.79 -10.56
N THR A 332 3.69 -2.90 -10.20
CA THR A 332 2.82 -3.03 -9.02
C THR A 332 1.58 -3.89 -9.27
N THR A 333 1.28 -4.24 -10.53
CA THR A 333 0.09 -5.01 -10.90
C THR A 333 -0.09 -6.28 -10.08
N GLY A 334 -1.29 -6.44 -9.53
CA GLY A 334 -1.69 -7.58 -8.71
C GLY A 334 -1.36 -7.40 -7.24
N LEU A 335 -0.79 -6.27 -6.82
CA LEU A 335 -0.82 -5.92 -5.41
C LEU A 335 -2.28 -5.65 -5.00
N GLY A 336 -2.59 -5.99 -3.75
CA GLY A 336 -3.92 -5.74 -3.22
C GLY A 336 -3.90 -5.58 -1.71
N LEU A 337 -4.58 -4.54 -1.23
CA LEU A 337 -4.94 -4.37 0.18
C LEU A 337 -6.44 -4.60 0.36
N GLY A 338 -6.81 -5.28 1.44
CA GLY A 338 -8.20 -5.46 1.85
C GLY A 338 -8.36 -5.48 3.36
N SER A 339 -9.60 -5.42 3.83
CA SER A 339 -9.92 -5.66 5.24
C SER A 339 -9.93 -7.14 5.63
N SER A 340 -9.80 -8.02 4.63
CA SER A 340 -9.76 -9.47 4.76
C SER A 340 -8.91 -10.06 3.63
N THR A 341 -8.50 -11.32 3.76
CA THR A 341 -7.74 -12.03 2.73
C THR A 341 -8.47 -12.10 1.40
N VAL A 342 -9.79 -12.30 1.42
CA VAL A 342 -10.59 -12.31 0.20
C VAL A 342 -10.65 -10.93 -0.44
N ASP A 343 -10.82 -9.85 0.33
CA ASP A 343 -10.84 -8.50 -0.24
C ASP A 343 -9.50 -8.14 -0.92
N ALA A 344 -8.38 -8.48 -0.28
CA ALA A 344 -7.05 -8.25 -0.82
C ALA A 344 -6.80 -9.06 -2.11
N LEU A 345 -7.20 -10.34 -2.12
CA LEU A 345 -7.09 -11.22 -3.29
C LEU A 345 -8.00 -10.76 -4.44
N LEU A 346 -9.21 -10.27 -4.13
CA LEU A 346 -10.12 -9.69 -5.13
C LEU A 346 -9.47 -8.49 -5.78
N SER A 347 -8.94 -7.54 -5.00
CA SER A 347 -8.26 -6.34 -5.50
C SER A 347 -7.13 -6.71 -6.47
N GLY A 348 -6.20 -7.56 -6.03
CA GLY A 348 -5.05 -7.95 -6.87
C GLY A 348 -5.47 -8.74 -8.12
N LEU A 349 -6.41 -9.68 -8.01
CA LEU A 349 -6.83 -10.47 -9.18
C LEU A 349 -7.58 -9.62 -10.21
N THR A 350 -8.45 -8.70 -9.76
CA THR A 350 -9.14 -7.81 -10.69
C THR A 350 -8.19 -6.89 -11.41
N GLU A 351 -7.15 -6.37 -10.74
CA GLU A 351 -6.15 -5.52 -11.40
C GLU A 351 -5.38 -6.29 -12.48
N VAL A 352 -4.98 -7.55 -12.21
CA VAL A 352 -4.29 -8.36 -13.23
C VAL A 352 -5.18 -8.61 -14.46
N ILE A 353 -6.46 -8.90 -14.26
CA ILE A 353 -7.44 -9.10 -15.35
C ILE A 353 -7.66 -7.81 -16.12
N GLU A 354 -7.74 -6.68 -15.41
CA GLU A 354 -7.90 -5.36 -16.00
C GLU A 354 -6.73 -5.04 -16.93
N ARG A 355 -5.48 -5.14 -16.45
CA ARG A 355 -4.29 -4.84 -17.26
C ARG A 355 -4.15 -5.80 -18.45
N ASP A 356 -4.50 -7.06 -18.29
CA ASP A 356 -4.51 -8.02 -19.40
C ASP A 356 -5.50 -7.60 -20.51
N ALA A 357 -6.75 -7.35 -20.14
CA ALA A 357 -7.79 -7.04 -21.10
C ALA A 357 -7.59 -5.69 -21.79
N THR A 358 -7.18 -4.64 -21.06
CA THR A 358 -6.92 -3.31 -21.64
C THR A 358 -5.80 -3.34 -22.66
N MET A 359 -4.73 -4.09 -22.38
CA MET A 359 -3.59 -4.24 -23.29
C MET A 359 -3.94 -5.09 -24.51
N VAL A 360 -4.65 -6.20 -24.34
CA VAL A 360 -5.14 -7.03 -25.45
C VAL A 360 -6.12 -6.26 -26.35
N ALA A 361 -7.03 -5.49 -25.76
CA ALA A 361 -7.96 -4.64 -26.49
C ALA A 361 -7.22 -3.57 -27.30
N TRP A 362 -6.28 -2.85 -26.66
CA TRP A 362 -5.54 -1.77 -27.32
C TRP A 362 -4.69 -2.27 -28.49
N TYR A 363 -3.90 -3.32 -28.29
CA TYR A 363 -2.99 -3.87 -29.30
C TYR A 363 -3.67 -4.87 -30.25
N SER A 364 -4.91 -4.60 -30.63
CA SER A 364 -5.64 -5.35 -31.64
C SER A 364 -6.56 -4.47 -32.48
N THR A 365 -7.30 -5.08 -33.41
CA THR A 365 -8.42 -4.46 -34.12
C THR A 365 -9.72 -4.50 -33.33
N PHE A 366 -9.67 -4.82 -32.03
CA PHE A 366 -10.86 -4.85 -31.18
C PHE A 366 -11.53 -3.47 -31.17
N ASP A 367 -12.85 -3.48 -31.31
CA ASP A 367 -13.68 -2.29 -31.37
C ASP A 367 -14.68 -2.35 -30.18
N PRO A 368 -14.47 -1.53 -29.13
CA PRO A 368 -15.25 -1.60 -27.90
C PRO A 368 -16.70 -1.13 -28.10
N LEU A 369 -17.59 -1.62 -27.23
CA LEU A 369 -18.94 -1.09 -27.11
C LEU A 369 -18.96 -0.01 -26.03
N GLU A 370 -19.74 1.05 -26.21
CA GLU A 370 -20.01 1.99 -25.14
C GLU A 370 -21.00 1.39 -24.13
N LEU A 371 -20.83 1.71 -22.84
CA LEU A 371 -21.76 1.33 -21.79
C LEU A 371 -22.62 2.52 -21.36
N SER A 372 -23.94 2.32 -21.32
CA SER A 372 -24.82 3.21 -20.56
C SER A 372 -24.87 2.75 -19.10
N VAL A 373 -24.37 3.60 -18.19
CA VAL A 373 -24.25 3.32 -16.75
C VAL A 373 -25.30 4.14 -16.01
N GLU A 374 -26.20 3.46 -15.30
CA GLU A 374 -27.31 4.10 -14.58
C GLU A 374 -27.12 3.90 -13.07
N THR A 375 -26.15 4.60 -12.47
CA THR A 375 -25.92 4.58 -11.02
C THR A 375 -25.75 6.00 -10.47
N ASP A 376 -26.22 6.25 -9.25
CA ASP A 376 -26.13 7.57 -8.61
C ASP A 376 -24.68 8.08 -8.49
N ALA A 377 -23.73 7.16 -8.25
CA ALA A 377 -22.30 7.48 -8.12
C ALA A 377 -21.71 7.90 -9.47
N PHE A 378 -21.95 7.11 -10.52
CA PHE A 378 -21.48 7.41 -11.88
C PHE A 378 -22.08 8.73 -12.39
N ASP A 379 -23.40 8.89 -12.28
CA ASP A 379 -24.11 10.10 -12.69
C ASP A 379 -23.60 11.35 -11.96
N THR A 380 -23.17 11.20 -10.72
CA THR A 380 -22.60 12.31 -9.94
C THR A 380 -21.24 12.73 -10.49
N LEU A 381 -20.33 11.80 -10.74
CA LEU A 381 -19.04 12.10 -11.36
C LEU A 381 -19.22 12.67 -12.76
N GLU A 382 -20.09 12.08 -13.57
CA GLU A 382 -20.35 12.50 -14.95
C GLU A 382 -20.83 13.97 -15.01
N ARG A 383 -21.74 14.37 -14.11
CA ARG A 383 -22.17 15.77 -13.99
C ARG A 383 -21.05 16.72 -13.55
N ARG A 384 -20.16 16.26 -12.66
CA ARG A 384 -19.02 17.07 -12.19
C ARG A 384 -17.96 17.21 -13.30
N ALA A 385 -17.64 16.14 -14.00
CA ALA A 385 -16.80 16.14 -15.20
C ALA A 385 -17.36 17.10 -16.27
N ARG A 386 -18.68 17.08 -16.52
CA ARG A 386 -19.34 18.01 -17.44
C ARG A 386 -19.19 19.48 -17.01
N SER A 387 -19.14 19.75 -15.71
CA SER A 387 -18.91 21.11 -15.19
C SER A 387 -17.47 21.58 -15.41
N GLU A 388 -16.52 20.65 -15.51
CA GLU A 388 -15.16 20.90 -15.98
C GLU A 388 -15.06 20.96 -17.52
N GLY A 389 -16.16 20.81 -18.26
CA GLY A 389 -16.18 20.80 -19.72
C GLY A 389 -15.65 19.49 -20.32
N LEU A 390 -15.85 18.37 -19.62
CA LEU A 390 -15.48 17.03 -20.05
C LEU A 390 -16.73 16.21 -20.41
N SER A 391 -16.63 15.43 -21.48
CA SER A 391 -17.50 14.30 -21.80
C SER A 391 -16.92 13.03 -21.20
N VAL A 392 -17.79 12.06 -20.94
CA VAL A 392 -17.42 10.76 -20.35
C VAL A 392 -17.86 9.66 -21.29
N THR A 393 -16.93 8.78 -21.68
CA THR A 393 -17.20 7.66 -22.59
C THR A 393 -16.75 6.35 -21.95
N PRO A 394 -17.66 5.54 -21.37
CA PRO A 394 -17.36 4.22 -20.83
C PRO A 394 -17.33 3.16 -21.92
N LEU A 395 -16.23 2.41 -22.00
CA LEU A 395 -15.92 1.46 -23.06
C LEU A 395 -15.73 0.06 -22.48
N LEU A 396 -16.52 -0.90 -22.95
CA LEU A 396 -16.36 -2.31 -22.59
C LEU A 396 -15.19 -2.91 -23.37
N VAL A 397 -14.08 -3.14 -22.67
CA VAL A 397 -12.83 -3.68 -23.23
C VAL A 397 -12.57 -5.13 -22.82
N THR A 398 -13.63 -5.83 -22.37
CA THR A 398 -13.59 -7.24 -21.97
C THR A 398 -13.11 -8.15 -23.11
N GLN A 399 -12.25 -9.12 -22.79
CA GLN A 399 -11.67 -10.06 -23.75
C GLN A 399 -12.16 -11.50 -23.48
N ASP A 400 -11.28 -12.50 -23.55
CA ASP A 400 -11.61 -13.92 -23.37
C ASP A 400 -11.86 -14.33 -21.92
N ILE A 401 -11.20 -13.67 -20.96
CA ILE A 401 -11.56 -13.80 -19.54
C ILE A 401 -12.95 -13.17 -19.37
N ASP A 402 -13.95 -13.99 -19.07
CA ASP A 402 -15.35 -13.56 -18.94
C ASP A 402 -15.57 -12.73 -17.66
N VAL A 403 -14.87 -11.61 -17.52
CA VAL A 403 -14.98 -10.66 -16.40
C VAL A 403 -15.10 -9.28 -17.02
N PRO A 404 -16.14 -8.51 -16.70
CA PRO A 404 -16.27 -7.16 -17.22
C PRO A 404 -15.04 -6.31 -16.89
N VAL A 405 -14.39 -5.80 -17.95
CA VAL A 405 -13.33 -4.78 -17.89
C VAL A 405 -13.82 -3.57 -18.64
N VAL A 406 -13.80 -2.42 -17.96
CA VAL A 406 -14.29 -1.15 -18.47
C VAL A 406 -13.16 -0.14 -18.45
N ALA A 407 -12.91 0.50 -19.60
CA ALA A 407 -12.10 1.70 -19.68
C ALA A 407 -13.04 2.91 -19.75
N VAL A 408 -12.77 4.00 -19.03
CA VAL A 408 -13.55 5.23 -19.12
C VAL A 408 -12.64 6.36 -19.57
N ALA A 409 -12.97 6.98 -20.69
CA ALA A 409 -12.29 8.18 -21.16
C ALA A 409 -13.04 9.43 -20.69
N VAL A 410 -12.31 10.40 -20.14
CA VAL A 410 -12.79 11.77 -19.93
C VAL A 410 -12.11 12.67 -20.96
N HIS A 411 -12.88 13.44 -21.72
CA HIS A 411 -12.31 14.20 -22.84
C HIS A 411 -13.09 15.45 -23.19
N ARG A 412 -12.44 16.40 -23.87
CA ARG A 412 -13.10 17.57 -24.47
C ARG A 412 -14.00 17.13 -25.63
N ASP A 413 -15.00 17.94 -25.94
CA ASP A 413 -15.85 17.72 -27.11
C ASP A 413 -15.00 17.82 -28.40
N PRO A 414 -14.88 16.75 -29.21
CA PRO A 414 -14.11 16.77 -30.46
C PRO A 414 -14.56 17.87 -31.43
N ASP A 415 -15.87 18.15 -31.49
CA ASP A 415 -16.44 19.16 -32.39
C ASP A 415 -16.08 20.60 -31.97
N GLY A 416 -15.67 20.77 -30.71
CA GLY A 416 -15.22 22.03 -30.13
C GLY A 416 -13.73 22.33 -30.33
N LEU A 417 -12.95 21.38 -30.87
CA LEU A 417 -11.50 21.51 -31.02
C LEU A 417 -11.12 21.90 -32.45
N GLU A 418 -10.18 22.85 -32.58
CA GLU A 418 -9.59 23.22 -33.88
C GLU A 418 -8.34 22.37 -34.17
N GLY A 419 -8.39 21.49 -35.18
CA GLY A 419 -7.21 20.77 -35.68
C GLY A 419 -7.03 19.32 -35.19
N ASP A 420 -5.79 18.86 -35.11
CA ASP A 420 -5.44 17.45 -34.87
C ASP A 420 -5.34 17.07 -33.37
N GLY A 421 -5.63 18.02 -32.47
CA GLY A 421 -5.58 17.88 -31.01
C GLY A 421 -5.54 19.25 -30.33
N VAL A 422 -5.26 19.27 -29.03
CA VAL A 422 -5.11 20.46 -28.19
C VAL A 422 -3.63 20.75 -27.96
N GLY A 423 -3.20 21.96 -28.30
CA GLY A 423 -1.82 22.39 -28.08
C GLY A 423 -1.49 22.52 -26.59
N ALA A 424 -0.21 22.32 -26.23
CA ALA A 424 0.26 22.44 -24.85
C ALA A 424 -0.05 23.81 -24.20
N ASP A 425 -0.05 24.89 -25.00
CA ASP A 425 -0.34 26.26 -24.51
C ASP A 425 -1.84 26.60 -24.47
N ASP A 426 -2.73 25.66 -24.78
CA ASP A 426 -4.17 25.87 -24.82
C ASP A 426 -4.83 25.62 -23.46
N ASP A 427 -5.72 26.51 -23.03
CA ASP A 427 -6.47 26.39 -21.77
C ASP A 427 -7.37 25.12 -21.73
N ALA A 428 -7.64 24.49 -22.88
CA ALA A 428 -8.37 23.23 -22.97
C ALA A 428 -7.54 22.00 -22.56
N TRP A 429 -6.21 22.13 -22.42
CA TRP A 429 -5.34 21.06 -21.95
C TRP A 429 -5.49 20.86 -20.42
N PRO A 430 -5.50 19.62 -19.89
CA PRO A 430 -5.51 18.36 -20.62
C PRO A 430 -6.89 18.08 -21.22
N ALA A 431 -6.87 17.56 -22.45
CA ALA A 431 -8.06 17.35 -23.25
C ALA A 431 -8.58 15.91 -23.24
N PHE A 432 -7.80 14.98 -22.71
CA PHE A 432 -8.15 13.57 -22.62
C PHE A 432 -7.40 12.91 -21.46
N ALA A 433 -8.06 12.02 -20.74
CA ALA A 433 -7.46 11.05 -19.83
C ALA A 433 -8.32 9.78 -19.81
N VAL A 434 -7.74 8.66 -19.39
CA VAL A 434 -8.44 7.37 -19.29
C VAL A 434 -8.15 6.72 -17.95
N GLY A 435 -9.11 5.98 -17.42
CA GLY A 435 -8.95 5.04 -16.31
C GLY A 435 -9.60 3.71 -16.66
N SER A 436 -9.30 2.66 -15.90
CA SER A 436 -9.87 1.34 -16.14
C SER A 436 -10.15 0.59 -14.84
N ALA A 437 -11.07 -0.38 -14.91
CA ALA A 437 -11.36 -1.26 -13.79
C ALA A 437 -11.95 -2.57 -14.29
N ALA A 438 -11.73 -3.63 -13.52
CA ALA A 438 -12.37 -4.93 -13.73
C ALA A 438 -13.25 -5.33 -12.54
N GLY A 439 -14.35 -6.02 -12.82
CA GLY A 439 -15.22 -6.56 -11.79
C GLY A 439 -16.44 -7.27 -12.35
N LEU A 440 -17.01 -8.20 -11.58
CA LEU A 440 -18.23 -8.92 -11.97
C LEU A 440 -19.48 -8.01 -12.03
N ASP A 441 -19.40 -6.80 -11.46
CA ASP A 441 -20.39 -5.73 -11.64
C ASP A 441 -19.81 -4.68 -12.59
N ALA A 442 -20.29 -4.66 -13.84
CA ALA A 442 -19.80 -3.74 -14.86
C ALA A 442 -20.10 -2.26 -14.54
N ALA A 443 -21.19 -1.98 -13.82
CA ALA A 443 -21.54 -0.60 -13.45
C ALA A 443 -20.63 -0.09 -12.32
N ALA A 444 -20.28 -0.95 -11.35
CA ALA A 444 -19.29 -0.64 -10.34
C ALA A 444 -17.89 -0.44 -10.97
N ALA A 445 -17.49 -1.33 -11.89
CA ALA A 445 -16.24 -1.19 -12.64
C ALA A 445 -16.20 0.13 -13.43
N ALA A 446 -17.25 0.47 -14.16
CA ALA A 446 -17.33 1.75 -14.87
C ALA A 446 -17.22 2.96 -13.93
N THR A 447 -17.80 2.88 -12.73
CA THR A 447 -17.67 3.94 -11.72
C THR A 447 -16.24 4.08 -11.24
N SER A 448 -15.56 2.98 -10.88
CA SER A 448 -14.14 3.02 -10.47
C SER A 448 -13.21 3.50 -11.58
N ALA A 449 -13.45 3.09 -12.83
CA ALA A 449 -12.70 3.55 -14.00
C ALA A 449 -12.90 5.06 -14.25
N LEU A 450 -14.11 5.61 -14.01
CA LEU A 450 -14.34 7.06 -14.10
C LEU A 450 -13.65 7.82 -12.97
N GLU A 451 -13.62 7.27 -11.75
CA GLU A 451 -12.86 7.85 -10.64
C GLU A 451 -11.37 7.97 -11.02
N GLU A 452 -10.76 6.90 -11.52
CA GLU A 452 -9.36 6.88 -11.97
C GLU A 452 -9.13 7.83 -13.16
N ALA A 453 -10.02 7.86 -14.16
CA ALA A 453 -9.91 8.77 -15.30
C ALA A 453 -9.88 10.25 -14.87
N LEU A 454 -10.70 10.61 -13.88
CA LEU A 454 -10.72 11.96 -13.31
C LEU A 454 -9.48 12.25 -12.49
N GLN A 455 -8.94 11.28 -11.74
CA GLN A 455 -7.64 11.44 -11.08
C GLN A 455 -6.53 11.71 -12.09
N ASN A 456 -6.41 10.88 -13.13
CA ASN A 456 -5.39 11.05 -14.16
C ASN A 456 -5.51 12.42 -14.85
N TRP A 457 -6.74 12.88 -15.10
CA TRP A 457 -6.98 14.21 -15.64
C TRP A 457 -6.55 15.33 -14.68
N MET A 458 -6.87 15.21 -13.38
CA MET A 458 -6.44 16.17 -12.36
C MET A 458 -4.92 16.18 -12.20
N GLU A 459 -4.26 15.02 -12.21
CA GLU A 459 -2.80 14.89 -12.12
C GLU A 459 -2.11 15.52 -13.33
N LEU A 460 -2.57 15.23 -14.55
CA LEU A 460 -2.08 15.88 -15.77
C LEU A 460 -2.21 17.39 -15.67
N ARG A 461 -3.38 17.90 -15.25
CA ARG A 461 -3.63 19.34 -15.09
C ARG A 461 -2.66 19.99 -14.09
N HIS A 462 -2.30 19.29 -13.02
CA HIS A 462 -1.35 19.79 -12.03
C HIS A 462 0.11 19.78 -12.53
N LEU A 463 0.52 18.72 -13.23
CA LEU A 463 1.86 18.60 -13.82
C LEU A 463 2.09 19.63 -14.93
N GLY A 464 1.07 19.84 -15.77
CA GLY A 464 1.19 20.64 -16.97
C GLY A 464 1.90 19.89 -18.12
N PRO A 465 1.83 20.43 -19.36
CA PRO A 465 2.30 19.71 -20.55
C PRO A 465 3.80 19.39 -20.53
N ALA A 466 4.63 20.31 -20.03
CA ALA A 466 6.09 20.16 -20.05
C ALA A 466 6.57 19.01 -19.17
N GLU A 467 6.00 18.87 -17.96
CA GLU A 467 6.36 17.78 -17.04
C GLU A 467 5.69 16.46 -17.46
N ALA A 468 4.51 16.50 -18.08
CA ALA A 468 3.82 15.33 -18.58
C ALA A 468 4.57 14.62 -19.72
N ASP A 469 5.28 15.36 -20.58
CA ASP A 469 6.12 14.77 -21.64
C ASP A 469 7.35 14.03 -21.09
N ASP A 470 7.81 14.41 -19.89
CA ASP A 470 8.96 13.81 -19.21
C ASP A 470 8.56 12.67 -18.23
N ALA A 471 7.26 12.46 -17.98
CA ALA A 471 6.73 11.56 -16.95
C ALA A 471 6.75 10.06 -17.33
N GLY A 472 7.15 9.71 -18.55
CA GLY A 472 7.09 8.33 -19.06
C GLY A 472 5.69 7.92 -19.52
N GLY A 473 5.61 6.89 -20.36
CA GLY A 473 4.40 6.61 -21.15
C GLY A 473 4.05 7.73 -22.14
N GLU A 474 3.19 7.47 -23.13
CA GLU A 474 2.73 8.53 -24.06
C GLU A 474 1.58 9.36 -23.46
N ILE A 475 1.43 9.44 -22.13
CA ILE A 475 0.29 10.07 -21.47
C ILE A 475 0.18 11.57 -21.77
N GLY A 476 1.31 12.29 -21.85
CA GLY A 476 1.35 13.70 -22.27
C GLY A 476 0.87 13.89 -23.73
N GLU A 477 1.26 12.99 -24.62
CA GLU A 477 0.78 12.97 -26.00
C GLU A 477 -0.74 12.71 -26.03
N TYR A 478 -1.22 11.74 -25.27
CA TYR A 478 -2.65 11.44 -25.17
C TYR A 478 -3.46 12.58 -24.57
N ALA A 479 -2.90 13.36 -23.64
CA ALA A 479 -3.55 14.53 -23.05
C ALA A 479 -3.90 15.60 -24.08
N SER A 480 -3.24 15.63 -25.24
CA SER A 480 -3.61 16.48 -26.38
C SER A 480 -4.82 15.99 -27.18
N PHE A 481 -5.38 14.82 -26.83
CA PHE A 481 -6.50 14.18 -27.51
C PHE A 481 -6.29 13.94 -29.02
N PRO A 482 -5.24 13.16 -29.40
CA PRO A 482 -4.89 12.91 -30.80
C PRO A 482 -5.96 12.07 -31.54
N GLU A 483 -5.86 11.99 -32.87
CA GLU A 483 -6.79 11.22 -33.73
C GLU A 483 -7.04 9.78 -33.22
N ARG A 484 -5.98 9.11 -32.77
CA ARG A 484 -6.06 7.75 -32.20
C ARG A 484 -6.90 7.65 -30.92
N ALA A 485 -6.90 8.70 -30.10
CA ALA A 485 -7.72 8.79 -28.89
C ALA A 485 -9.17 9.14 -29.24
N ARG A 486 -9.37 10.02 -30.24
CA ARG A 486 -10.70 10.31 -30.80
C ARG A 486 -11.35 9.06 -31.38
N ALA A 487 -10.60 8.25 -32.13
CA ALA A 487 -11.07 6.98 -32.65
C ALA A 487 -11.37 5.94 -31.55
N PHE A 488 -10.76 6.05 -30.37
CA PHE A 488 -11.02 5.15 -29.24
C PHE A 488 -12.36 5.45 -28.56
N VAL A 489 -12.82 6.71 -28.59
CA VAL A 489 -14.10 7.14 -27.99
C VAL A 489 -15.25 7.23 -28.99
N ASP A 490 -14.96 7.14 -30.30
CA ASP A 490 -15.98 7.14 -31.36
C ASP A 490 -16.62 5.75 -31.49
N THR A 491 -17.73 5.53 -30.77
CA THR A 491 -18.43 4.24 -30.77
C THR A 491 -19.74 4.30 -31.56
N GLU A 492 -20.08 3.19 -32.23
CA GLU A 492 -21.34 3.08 -32.98
C GLU A 492 -22.50 2.51 -32.15
N ARG A 493 -22.20 1.87 -31.01
CA ARG A 493 -23.14 1.03 -30.27
C ARG A 493 -22.97 1.19 -28.77
N THR A 494 -24.11 1.41 -28.11
CA THR A 494 -24.22 1.47 -26.65
C THR A 494 -25.02 0.28 -26.13
N VAL A 495 -24.58 -0.31 -25.02
CA VAL A 495 -25.30 -1.37 -24.31
C VAL A 495 -25.45 -1.04 -22.81
N PRO A 496 -26.50 -1.50 -22.12
CA PRO A 496 -26.64 -1.26 -20.69
C PRO A 496 -25.57 -1.99 -19.88
N ALA A 497 -24.88 -1.28 -18.97
CA ALA A 497 -23.89 -1.89 -18.08
C ALA A 497 -24.49 -3.02 -17.23
N ALA A 498 -25.75 -2.86 -16.79
CA ALA A 498 -26.48 -3.88 -16.04
C ALA A 498 -26.77 -5.19 -16.83
N SER A 499 -26.52 -5.20 -18.15
CA SER A 499 -26.63 -6.40 -18.98
C SER A 499 -25.31 -7.17 -19.15
N VAL A 500 -24.24 -6.67 -18.53
CA VAL A 500 -22.87 -7.20 -18.66
C VAL A 500 -22.40 -7.76 -17.32
N GLY A 501 -22.04 -9.03 -17.31
CA GLY A 501 -21.63 -9.76 -16.10
C GLY A 501 -22.76 -10.62 -15.50
N PRO A 502 -22.46 -11.37 -14.42
CA PRO A 502 -23.44 -12.21 -13.74
C PRO A 502 -24.53 -11.40 -13.00
N ASP A 503 -25.76 -11.89 -13.06
CA ASP A 503 -26.89 -11.42 -12.24
C ASP A 503 -27.54 -12.62 -11.52
N PRO A 504 -27.50 -12.69 -10.18
CA PRO A 504 -26.91 -11.71 -9.25
C PRO A 504 -25.37 -11.75 -9.24
N VAL A 505 -24.75 -10.62 -8.87
CA VAL A 505 -23.29 -10.52 -8.69
C VAL A 505 -22.87 -11.30 -7.42
N PRO A 506 -21.94 -12.26 -7.51
CA PRO A 506 -21.43 -12.98 -6.33
C PRO A 506 -20.67 -12.06 -5.38
N THR A 507 -20.62 -12.40 -4.09
CA THR A 507 -19.94 -11.63 -3.05
C THR A 507 -18.98 -12.49 -2.22
N GLY A 508 -18.04 -11.85 -1.50
CA GLY A 508 -17.09 -12.53 -0.62
C GLY A 508 -16.34 -13.68 -1.32
N ARG A 509 -16.33 -14.86 -0.69
CA ARG A 509 -15.64 -16.05 -1.23
C ARG A 509 -16.18 -16.49 -2.59
N ASP A 510 -17.50 -16.46 -2.78
CA ASP A 510 -18.13 -16.86 -4.04
C ASP A 510 -17.68 -15.95 -5.20
N ARG A 511 -17.43 -14.66 -4.92
CA ARG A 511 -16.85 -13.72 -5.89
C ARG A 511 -15.43 -14.11 -6.27
N LEU A 512 -14.59 -14.45 -5.29
CA LEU A 512 -13.21 -14.85 -5.54
C LEU A 512 -13.14 -16.16 -6.32
N GLU A 513 -13.95 -17.15 -5.94
CA GLU A 513 -14.06 -18.43 -6.65
C GLU A 513 -14.54 -18.23 -8.09
N ALA A 514 -15.52 -17.35 -8.33
CA ALA A 514 -16.00 -17.03 -9.66
C ALA A 514 -14.90 -16.40 -10.54
N LEU A 515 -14.12 -15.46 -10.00
CA LEU A 515 -12.99 -14.86 -10.73
C LEU A 515 -11.91 -15.90 -11.01
N CYS A 516 -11.50 -16.70 -10.02
CA CYS A 516 -10.49 -17.75 -10.20
C CYS A 516 -10.92 -18.77 -11.26
N SER A 517 -12.20 -19.18 -11.25
CA SER A 517 -12.76 -20.09 -12.26
C SER A 517 -12.71 -19.48 -13.66
N ARG A 518 -13.15 -18.22 -13.83
CA ARG A 518 -13.18 -17.53 -15.13
C ARG A 518 -11.76 -17.33 -15.69
N THR A 519 -10.77 -17.08 -14.83
CA THR A 519 -9.35 -17.05 -15.23
C THR A 519 -8.85 -18.44 -15.63
N ALA A 520 -9.20 -19.48 -14.86
CA ALA A 520 -8.81 -20.86 -15.17
C ALA A 520 -9.45 -21.41 -16.46
N ASP A 521 -10.67 -20.98 -16.78
CA ASP A 521 -11.40 -21.41 -17.98
C ASP A 521 -10.70 -21.02 -19.29
N VAL A 522 -9.87 -19.98 -19.28
CA VAL A 522 -9.02 -19.58 -20.41
C VAL A 522 -7.59 -20.13 -20.32
N GLY A 523 -7.33 -21.05 -19.40
CA GLY A 523 -6.03 -21.72 -19.25
C GLY A 523 -4.99 -20.92 -18.47
N LEU A 524 -5.40 -19.91 -17.70
CA LEU A 524 -4.51 -19.14 -16.83
C LEU A 524 -4.68 -19.56 -15.37
N THR A 525 -3.59 -19.64 -14.62
CA THR A 525 -3.64 -20.03 -13.20
C THR A 525 -3.30 -18.83 -12.32
N PRO A 526 -4.25 -18.34 -11.50
CA PRO A 526 -3.95 -17.30 -10.54
C PRO A 526 -3.26 -17.87 -9.29
N TYR A 527 -2.14 -17.28 -8.91
CA TYR A 527 -1.39 -17.56 -7.68
C TYR A 527 -1.43 -16.34 -6.76
N ALA A 528 -1.19 -16.52 -5.47
CA ALA A 528 -0.92 -15.40 -4.59
C ALA A 528 0.14 -15.67 -3.50
N ALA A 529 0.76 -14.59 -3.03
CA ALA A 529 1.60 -14.57 -1.83
C ALA A 529 1.08 -13.54 -0.84
N ARG A 530 1.05 -13.90 0.44
CA ARG A 530 0.75 -12.97 1.52
C ARG A 530 1.92 -12.01 1.78
N LEU A 531 1.60 -10.72 1.75
CA LEU A 531 2.47 -9.58 1.99
C LEU A 531 2.12 -8.82 3.27
N THR A 532 1.14 -9.24 4.06
CA THR A 532 0.85 -8.55 5.32
C THR A 532 2.06 -8.54 6.25
N THR A 533 2.37 -7.38 6.80
CA THR A 533 3.36 -7.21 7.86
C THR A 533 2.65 -7.09 9.21
N ARG A 534 3.31 -7.47 10.31
CA ARG A 534 2.67 -7.59 11.64
C ARG A 534 1.98 -6.31 12.12
N ASP A 535 2.51 -5.16 11.78
CA ASP A 535 1.97 -3.85 12.11
C ASP A 535 0.69 -3.53 11.32
N ILE A 536 0.59 -4.00 10.09
CA ILE A 536 -0.61 -3.85 9.26
C ILE A 536 -1.68 -4.88 9.64
N ASP A 537 -1.25 -6.08 10.03
CA ASP A 537 -2.09 -7.10 10.68
C ASP A 537 -2.70 -6.58 11.99
N ASP A 538 -1.92 -5.85 12.81
CA ASP A 538 -2.39 -5.18 14.05
C ASP A 538 -3.42 -4.06 13.79
N LEU A 539 -3.45 -3.52 12.56
CA LEU A 539 -4.46 -2.59 12.08
C LEU A 539 -5.64 -3.32 11.43
N GLY A 540 -5.59 -4.64 11.31
CA GLY A 540 -6.63 -5.48 10.74
C GLY A 540 -6.84 -5.25 9.24
N PHE A 541 -5.74 -5.04 8.52
CA PHE A 541 -5.69 -5.07 7.06
C PHE A 541 -4.83 -6.22 6.57
N GLU A 542 -5.09 -6.64 5.35
CA GLU A 542 -4.44 -7.75 4.69
C GLU A 542 -3.87 -7.28 3.35
N ALA A 543 -2.61 -7.59 3.10
CA ALA A 543 -1.91 -7.23 1.87
C ALA A 543 -1.43 -8.50 1.16
N VAL A 544 -1.63 -8.58 -0.15
CA VAL A 544 -1.23 -9.72 -0.97
C VAL A 544 -0.60 -9.26 -2.28
N ARG A 545 0.09 -10.18 -2.94
CA ARG A 545 0.37 -10.11 -4.38
C ARG A 545 -0.31 -11.27 -5.06
N VAL A 546 -1.16 -10.99 -6.04
CA VAL A 546 -1.71 -11.96 -7.00
C VAL A 546 -0.84 -11.95 -8.25
N LEU A 547 -0.54 -13.14 -8.77
CA LEU A 547 0.25 -13.36 -9.98
C LEU A 547 -0.52 -14.29 -10.92
N VAL A 548 -0.70 -13.89 -12.17
CA VAL A 548 -1.27 -14.76 -13.21
C VAL A 548 -0.23 -14.93 -14.32
N PRO A 549 0.65 -15.94 -14.25
CA PRO A 549 1.60 -16.21 -15.32
C PRO A 549 0.88 -16.34 -16.66
N GLY A 550 1.46 -15.75 -17.71
CA GLY A 550 0.88 -15.68 -19.05
C GLY A 550 -0.05 -14.48 -19.30
N ALA A 551 -0.61 -13.84 -18.27
CA ALA A 551 -1.38 -12.60 -18.41
C ALA A 551 -0.49 -11.47 -18.97
N GLN A 552 -1.05 -10.63 -19.83
CA GLN A 552 -0.36 -9.51 -20.44
C GLN A 552 -0.26 -8.35 -19.42
N PRO A 553 0.95 -7.98 -18.97
CA PRO A 553 1.11 -6.83 -18.10
C PRO A 553 0.94 -5.52 -18.90
N LEU A 554 0.53 -4.47 -18.19
CA LEU A 554 0.75 -3.09 -18.63
C LEU A 554 2.25 -2.76 -18.50
N PHE A 555 2.76 -1.91 -19.38
CA PHE A 555 4.15 -1.46 -19.37
C PHE A 555 4.19 0.07 -19.48
N THR A 556 5.08 0.74 -18.75
CA THR A 556 5.23 2.20 -18.77
C THR A 556 6.40 2.67 -19.62
N ASP A 557 7.36 1.78 -19.87
CA ASP A 557 8.58 2.04 -20.63
C ASP A 557 8.58 1.28 -21.97
N GLU A 558 9.46 0.29 -22.13
CA GLU A 558 9.55 -0.47 -23.38
C GLU A 558 8.40 -1.49 -23.49
N PRO A 559 7.72 -1.57 -24.66
CA PRO A 559 6.68 -2.55 -24.91
C PRO A 559 7.15 -3.99 -24.70
N CYS A 560 6.36 -4.73 -23.93
CA CYS A 560 6.65 -6.11 -23.54
C CYS A 560 5.42 -6.98 -23.82
N PHE A 561 5.48 -7.85 -24.84
CA PHE A 561 4.30 -8.55 -25.35
C PHE A 561 4.36 -10.07 -25.18
N GLY A 562 3.39 -10.59 -24.41
CA GLY A 562 3.17 -12.01 -24.18
C GLY A 562 2.47 -12.72 -25.35
N GLU A 563 2.12 -13.99 -25.15
CA GLU A 563 1.41 -14.77 -26.17
C GLU A 563 -0.04 -14.29 -26.35
N ARG A 564 -0.71 -13.91 -25.26
CA ARG A 564 -2.13 -13.54 -25.25
C ARG A 564 -2.48 -12.38 -26.17
N VAL A 565 -1.66 -11.34 -26.21
CA VAL A 565 -1.87 -10.18 -27.10
C VAL A 565 -1.84 -10.57 -28.60
N ARG A 566 -1.33 -11.76 -28.93
CA ARG A 566 -1.33 -12.31 -30.30
C ARG A 566 -2.48 -13.28 -30.53
N THR A 567 -2.75 -14.16 -29.56
CA THR A 567 -3.69 -15.28 -29.72
C THR A 567 -5.13 -14.92 -29.41
N VAL A 568 -5.36 -14.13 -28.36
CA VAL A 568 -6.72 -13.76 -27.90
C VAL A 568 -7.47 -12.95 -28.95
N PRO A 569 -6.91 -11.91 -29.58
CA PRO A 569 -7.62 -11.18 -30.63
C PRO A 569 -8.07 -12.12 -31.76
N THR A 570 -7.19 -13.01 -32.22
CA THR A 570 -7.52 -13.98 -33.28
C THR A 570 -8.62 -14.96 -32.86
N ALA A 571 -8.61 -15.42 -31.61
CA ALA A 571 -9.66 -16.30 -31.08
C ALA A 571 -11.04 -15.61 -31.03
N LEU A 572 -11.05 -14.29 -30.80
CA LEU A 572 -12.25 -13.46 -30.79
C LEU A 572 -12.65 -12.91 -32.17
N GLY A 573 -11.88 -13.20 -33.22
CA GLY A 573 -12.16 -12.76 -34.59
C GLY A 573 -11.56 -11.40 -34.98
N PHE A 574 -10.62 -10.89 -34.19
CA PHE A 574 -9.86 -9.66 -34.41
C PHE A 574 -8.40 -9.96 -34.80
N GLU A 575 -7.66 -8.95 -35.27
CA GLU A 575 -6.24 -9.09 -35.63
C GLU A 575 -5.35 -8.38 -34.60
N PRO A 576 -4.21 -8.98 -34.19
CA PRO A 576 -3.25 -8.32 -33.31
C PRO A 576 -2.53 -7.18 -34.05
N ARG A 577 -2.22 -6.10 -33.32
CA ARG A 577 -1.57 -4.87 -33.80
C ARG A 577 -0.44 -4.44 -32.87
N LEU A 578 0.63 -5.23 -32.77
CA LEU A 578 1.74 -4.95 -31.84
C LEU A 578 2.59 -3.73 -32.22
N GLU A 579 2.51 -3.31 -33.48
CA GLU A 579 3.14 -2.08 -33.99
C GLU A 579 2.27 -0.83 -33.76
N ARG A 580 1.13 -0.97 -33.06
CA ARG A 580 0.30 0.19 -32.68
C ARG A 580 1.09 1.08 -31.72
N ALA A 581 0.79 2.38 -31.76
CA ALA A 581 1.34 3.34 -30.80
C ALA A 581 1.08 2.91 -29.35
N PHE A 582 1.85 3.50 -28.44
CA PHE A 582 1.76 3.24 -27.00
C PHE A 582 0.33 3.41 -26.48
N HIS A 583 -0.06 2.73 -25.41
CA HIS A 583 -1.42 2.80 -24.89
C HIS A 583 -1.69 4.10 -24.11
N PRO A 584 -2.97 4.50 -23.95
CA PRO A 584 -3.32 5.70 -23.19
C PRO A 584 -3.39 5.50 -21.67
N TYR A 585 -3.34 4.26 -21.18
CA TYR A 585 -3.45 3.95 -19.74
C TYR A 585 -2.21 4.40 -18.95
N PRO A 586 -2.38 4.96 -17.74
CA PRO A 586 -1.30 5.44 -16.88
C PRO A 586 -0.41 4.32 -16.30
#